data_AF-A0A1F5QD32-F1
#
_entry.id   AF-A0A1F5QD32-F1
#
_cell.length_a   1.000
_cell.length_b   1.000
_cell.length_c   1.000
_cell.angle_alpha   90.00
_cell.angle_beta   90.00
_cell.angle_gamma   90.00
#
_symmetry.space_group_name_H-M   'P 1'
#
loop_
_entity.id
_entity.type
_entity.pdbx_description
1 polymer ?
#
loop_
_entity_poly.entity_id
_entity_poly.type
_entity_poly.pdbx_seq_one_letter_code
_entity_poly.pdbx_strand_id
1 'polypeptide(L)'
;MGGGSLTANVEDFISKSNALSLAADYCNSFKHGGLDKNSRSGQELEKMNTHINFDLTPTGFVASARLELTIGGKKYDAFSLATDCMKEWDSFLEQNQIRFSAP
;
A
#
# COMPACT_ATOMS: atom_id res chain seq x y z
N MET A 1 -28.60 9.12 9.14
CA MET A 1 -27.19 9.44 9.46
C MET A 1 -26.51 9.76 8.14
N GLY A 2 -25.80 10.89 8.08
CA GLY A 2 -25.52 11.64 6.85
C GLY A 2 -24.71 10.87 5.80
N GLY A 3 -25.25 10.79 4.59
CA GLY A 3 -24.52 10.34 3.42
C GLY A 3 -23.48 11.38 3.03
N GLY A 4 -22.24 11.18 3.46
CA GLY A 4 -21.09 11.84 2.84
C GLY A 4 -21.02 11.46 1.36
N SER A 5 -20.50 12.37 0.52
CA SER A 5 -20.15 12.04 -0.86
C SER A 5 -19.27 10.78 -0.88
N LEU A 6 -19.44 9.90 -1.87
CA LEU A 6 -18.61 8.70 -2.05
C LEU A 6 -17.10 9.04 -1.97
N THR A 7 -16.71 10.19 -2.53
CA THR A 7 -15.33 10.70 -2.44
C THR A 7 -14.90 10.94 -0.99
N ALA A 8 -15.75 11.52 -0.15
CA ALA A 8 -15.46 11.73 1.27
C ALA A 8 -15.33 10.40 2.02
N ASN A 9 -16.17 9.42 1.68
CA ASN A 9 -16.10 8.08 2.27
C ASN A 9 -14.81 7.35 1.88
N VAL A 10 -14.36 7.49 0.63
CA VAL A 10 -13.09 6.93 0.13
C VAL A 10 -11.89 7.54 0.86
N GLU A 11 -11.83 8.87 0.97
CA GLU A 11 -10.72 9.56 1.64
C GLU A 11 -10.65 9.21 3.14
N ASP A 12 -11.80 9.14 3.80
CA ASP A 12 -11.92 8.72 5.19
C ASP A 12 -11.48 7.25 5.38
N PHE A 13 -11.88 6.36 4.46
CA PHE A 13 -11.50 4.95 4.51
C PHE A 13 -9.99 4.76 4.33
N ILE A 14 -9.37 5.43 3.35
CA ILE A 14 -7.91 5.38 3.15
C ILE A 14 -7.17 5.84 4.41
N SER A 15 -7.66 6.89 5.07
CA SER A 15 -7.00 7.45 6.25
C SER A 15 -7.15 6.56 7.49
N LYS A 16 -8.22 5.76 7.58
CA LYS A 16 -8.48 4.84 8.71
C LYS A 16 -7.87 3.46 8.53
N SER A 17 -7.72 2.98 7.29
CA SER A 17 -7.05 1.72 7.03
C SER A 17 -5.54 1.86 7.19
N ASN A 18 -4.95 0.96 7.96
CA ASN A 18 -3.50 0.94 8.17
C ASN A 18 -2.74 0.66 6.87
N ALA A 19 -3.19 -0.33 6.09
CA ALA A 19 -2.50 -0.68 4.85
C ALA A 19 -2.61 0.44 3.81
N LEU A 20 -3.82 0.99 3.62
CA LEU A 20 -4.07 2.03 2.62
C LEU A 20 -3.40 3.36 2.96
N SER A 21 -3.38 3.76 4.24
CA SER A 21 -2.68 4.99 4.64
C SER A 21 -1.17 4.88 4.42
N LEU A 22 -0.55 3.76 4.78
CA LEU A 22 0.88 3.50 4.55
C LEU A 22 1.21 3.47 3.04
N ALA A 23 0.38 2.79 2.24
CA ALA A 23 0.57 2.75 0.79
C ALA A 23 0.39 4.13 0.14
N ALA A 24 -0.58 4.93 0.60
CA ALA A 24 -0.78 6.29 0.13
C ALA A 24 0.44 7.17 0.45
N ASP A 25 0.99 7.07 1.65
CA ASP A 25 2.19 7.82 2.04
C ASP A 25 3.42 7.40 1.24
N TYR A 26 3.57 6.09 0.97
CA TYR A 26 4.60 5.57 0.09
C TYR A 26 4.49 6.14 -1.35
N CYS A 27 3.29 6.05 -1.96
CA CYS A 27 3.04 6.56 -3.31
C CYS A 27 3.23 8.08 -3.41
N ASN A 28 2.78 8.82 -2.40
CA ASN A 28 2.94 10.27 -2.34
C ASN A 28 4.42 10.65 -2.23
N SER A 29 5.18 9.95 -1.37
CA SER A 29 6.63 10.16 -1.24
C SER A 29 7.35 9.96 -2.57
N PHE A 30 6.96 8.94 -3.33
CA PHE A 30 7.56 8.66 -4.64
C PHE A 30 7.20 9.73 -5.68
N LYS A 31 5.93 10.14 -5.74
CA LYS A 31 5.45 11.14 -6.71
C LYS A 31 6.10 12.51 -6.52
N HIS A 32 6.35 12.90 -5.28
CA HIS A 32 6.78 14.25 -4.92
C HIS A 32 8.28 14.34 -4.54
N GLY A 33 9.00 13.23 -4.53
CA GLY A 33 10.39 13.18 -4.04
C GLY A 33 10.50 13.38 -2.53
N GLY A 34 9.42 13.08 -1.80
CA GLY A 34 9.18 13.38 -0.39
C GLY A 34 7.69 13.60 -0.14
N LEU A 35 7.27 13.72 1.12
CA LEU A 35 5.89 14.06 1.44
C LEU A 35 5.71 15.60 1.39
N ASP A 36 5.14 16.12 0.31
CA ASP A 36 4.79 17.55 0.18
C ASP A 36 3.66 17.99 1.16
N LYS A 37 2.95 17.02 1.76
CA LYS A 37 1.82 17.20 2.70
C LYS A 37 1.98 16.22 3.86
N ASN A 38 1.34 16.53 5.00
CA ASN A 38 1.31 15.65 6.18
C ASN A 38 0.93 14.21 5.79
N SER A 39 1.65 13.22 6.34
CA SER A 39 1.37 11.81 6.11
C SER A 39 -0.02 11.42 6.64
N ARG A 40 -0.72 10.57 5.89
CA ARG A 40 -2.03 10.04 6.29
C ARG A 40 -1.91 9.07 7.46
N SER A 41 -0.84 8.27 7.49
CA SER A 41 -0.54 7.35 8.59
C SER A 41 0.08 8.04 9.81
N GLY A 42 0.49 9.32 9.68
CA GLY A 42 1.30 10.01 10.68
C GLY A 42 2.74 9.50 10.76
N GLN A 43 3.18 8.64 9.83
CA GLN A 43 4.52 8.06 9.78
C GLN A 43 5.29 8.57 8.56
N GLU A 44 6.62 8.54 8.64
CA GLU A 44 7.50 8.90 7.53
C GLU A 44 8.12 7.65 6.90
N LEU A 45 8.28 7.69 5.58
CA LEU A 45 9.06 6.70 4.86
C LEU A 45 10.54 6.99 5.07
N GLU A 46 11.19 6.14 5.85
CA GLU A 46 12.59 6.32 6.24
C GLU A 46 13.55 5.71 5.22
N LYS A 47 13.20 4.51 4.72
CA LYS A 47 14.10 3.74 3.86
C LYS A 47 13.36 2.79 2.94
N MET A 48 13.97 2.54 1.79
CA MET A 48 13.61 1.47 0.87
C MET A 48 14.83 0.59 0.61
N ASN A 49 14.68 -0.72 0.79
CA ASN A 49 15.72 -1.69 0.46
C ASN A 49 15.19 -2.66 -0.61
N THR A 50 15.96 -2.84 -1.68
CA THR A 50 15.70 -3.92 -2.64
C THR A 50 16.60 -5.09 -2.31
N HIS A 51 15.99 -6.24 -2.04
CA HIS A 51 16.66 -7.50 -1.85
C HIS A 51 16.62 -8.26 -3.16
N ILE A 52 17.78 -8.55 -3.75
CA ILE A 52 17.89 -9.30 -4.99
C ILE A 52 18.67 -10.57 -4.68
N ASN A 53 18.12 -11.72 -5.07
CA ASN A 53 18.74 -13.01 -4.90
C ASN A 53 18.93 -13.69 -6.25
N PHE A 54 20.09 -14.32 -6.44
CA PHE A 54 20.48 -15.00 -7.66
C PHE A 54 21.06 -16.36 -7.29
N ASP A 55 20.30 -17.42 -7.57
CA ASP A 55 20.69 -18.79 -7.25
C ASP A 55 20.94 -19.58 -8.54
N LEU A 56 22.12 -20.22 -8.59
CA LEU A 56 22.42 -21.25 -9.56
C LEU A 56 21.97 -22.60 -8.99
N THR A 57 20.93 -23.17 -9.57
CA THR A 57 20.40 -24.48 -9.20
C THR A 57 20.85 -25.54 -10.22
N PRO A 58 20.85 -26.84 -9.87
CA PRO A 58 21.18 -27.92 -10.81
C PRO A 58 20.33 -27.93 -12.08
N THR A 59 19.12 -27.33 -12.04
CA THR A 59 18.17 -27.27 -13.16
C THR A 59 18.15 -25.92 -13.87
N GLY A 60 18.94 -24.94 -13.43
CA GLY A 60 19.01 -23.63 -14.07
C GLY A 60 19.18 -22.47 -13.10
N PHE A 61 18.91 -21.26 -13.60
CA PHE A 61 19.04 -20.01 -12.86
C PHE A 61 17.70 -19.59 -12.24
N VAL A 62 17.70 -19.31 -10.95
CA VAL A 62 16.55 -18.78 -10.21
C VAL A 62 16.92 -17.38 -9.72
N ALA A 63 16.12 -16.38 -10.08
CA ALA A 63 16.24 -15.03 -9.57
C ALA A 63 14.98 -14.63 -8.81
N SER A 64 15.14 -13.94 -7.69
CA SER A 64 14.03 -13.32 -6.98
C SER A 64 14.39 -11.92 -6.53
N ALA A 65 13.38 -11.07 -6.41
CA ALA A 65 13.51 -9.72 -5.88
C ALA A 65 12.39 -9.45 -4.89
N ARG A 66 12.72 -8.73 -3.83
CA ARG A 66 11.78 -8.29 -2.78
C ARG A 66 12.07 -6.85 -2.43
N LEU A 67 11.01 -6.06 -2.22
CA LEU A 67 11.10 -4.67 -1.79
C LEU A 67 10.67 -4.56 -0.33
N GLU A 68 11.57 -4.06 0.51
CA GLU A 68 11.32 -3.78 1.93
C GLU A 68 11.23 -2.25 2.15
N LEU A 69 10.17 -1.81 2.81
CA LEU A 69 9.93 -0.42 3.20
C LEU A 69 10.12 -0.28 4.71
N THR A 70 10.89 0.71 5.16
CA THR A 70 10.93 1.11 6.57
C THR A 70 10.06 2.34 6.75
N ILE A 71 8.98 2.22 7.51
CA ILE A 71 8.02 3.30 7.80
C ILE A 71 7.83 3.37 9.31
N GLY A 72 8.12 4.53 9.92
CA GLY A 72 8.00 4.73 11.38
C GLY A 72 8.77 3.68 12.21
N GLY A 73 9.98 3.34 11.79
CA GLY A 73 10.86 2.33 12.40
C GLY A 73 10.43 0.87 12.19
N LYS A 74 9.32 0.61 11.49
CA LYS A 74 8.83 -0.75 11.18
C LYS A 74 9.14 -1.12 9.74
N LYS A 75 9.48 -2.40 9.53
CA LYS A 75 9.76 -2.95 8.20
C LYS A 75 8.52 -3.62 7.63
N TYR A 76 8.20 -3.29 6.38
CA TYR A 76 7.09 -3.84 5.62
C TYR A 76 7.62 -4.47 4.34
N ASP A 77 7.10 -5.64 4.00
CA ASP A 77 7.21 -6.14 2.63
C ASP A 77 6.24 -5.38 1.73
N ALA A 78 6.73 -4.79 0.64
CA ALA A 78 5.88 -3.99 -0.25
C ALA A 78 4.80 -4.84 -0.95
N PHE A 79 5.09 -6.09 -1.27
CA PHE A 79 4.12 -6.98 -1.92
C PHE A 79 3.01 -7.41 -0.95
N SER A 80 3.37 -7.75 0.29
CA SER A 80 2.39 -8.00 1.35
C SER A 80 1.54 -6.77 1.64
N LEU A 81 2.16 -5.58 1.75
CA LEU A 81 1.42 -4.33 1.96
C LEU A 81 0.42 -4.07 0.83
N ALA A 82 0.83 -4.26 -0.42
CA ALA A 82 -0.06 -4.14 -1.58
C ALA A 82 -1.21 -5.18 -1.54
N THR A 83 -0.91 -6.41 -1.14
CA THR A 83 -1.92 -7.46 -0.96
C THR A 83 -2.96 -7.08 0.09
N ASP A 84 -2.53 -6.50 1.21
CA ASP A 84 -3.45 -6.06 2.26
C ASP A 84 -4.26 -4.83 1.84
N CYS A 85 -3.69 -3.93 1.02
CA CYS A 85 -4.45 -2.84 0.42
C CYS A 85 -5.60 -3.34 -0.45
N MET A 86 -5.39 -4.41 -1.24
CA MET A 86 -6.45 -5.00 -2.06
C MET A 86 -7.59 -5.55 -1.20
N LYS A 87 -7.28 -6.27 -0.12
CA LYS A 87 -8.29 -6.78 0.82
C LYS A 87 -9.11 -5.67 1.48
N GLU A 88 -8.46 -4.56 1.81
CA GLU A 88 -9.13 -3.39 2.39
C GLU A 88 -10.07 -2.74 1.38
N TRP A 89 -9.66 -2.65 0.11
CA TRP A 89 -10.54 -2.19 -0.96
C TRP A 89 -11.72 -3.13 -1.20
N ASP A 90 -11.50 -4.44 -1.22
CA ASP A 90 -12.58 -5.42 -1.33
C ASP A 90 -13.59 -5.23 -0.19
N SER A 91 -13.09 -5.06 1.04
CA SER A 91 -13.92 -4.79 2.22
C SER A 91 -14.72 -3.49 2.09
N PHE A 92 -14.10 -2.41 1.60
CA PHE A 92 -14.79 -1.15 1.36
C PHE A 92 -15.91 -1.30 0.32
N LEU A 93 -15.63 -1.98 -0.79
CA LEU A 93 -16.59 -2.18 -1.86
C LEU A 93 -17.78 -3.01 -1.37
N GLU A 94 -17.54 -4.08 -0.62
CA GLU A 94 -18.58 -4.90 0.00
C GLU A 94 -19.46 -4.09 0.96
N GLN A 95 -18.85 -3.32 1.88
CA GLN A 95 -19.56 -2.50 2.86
C GLN A 95 -20.44 -1.42 2.20
N ASN A 96 -20.00 -0.88 1.06
CA ASN A 96 -20.73 0.13 0.31
C ASN A 96 -21.62 -0.46 -0.80
N GLN A 97 -21.71 -1.80 -0.90
CA GLN A 97 -22.49 -2.52 -1.91
C GLN A 97 -22.14 -2.13 -3.35
N ILE A 98 -20.87 -1.76 -3.59
CA ILE A 98 -20.36 -1.38 -4.90
C ILE A 98 -19.98 -2.65 -5.64
N ARG A 99 -20.58 -2.87 -6.82
CA ARG A 99 -20.26 -4.01 -7.69
C ARG A 99 -19.83 -3.49 -9.05
N PHE A 100 -18.67 -3.97 -9.51
CA PHE A 100 -18.26 -3.76 -10.88
C PHE A 100 -18.91 -4.82 -11.76
N SER A 101 -19.45 -4.42 -12.91
CA SER A 101 -19.81 -5.36 -13.97
C SER A 101 -18.52 -6.04 -14.44
N ALA A 102 -18.56 -7.36 -14.64
CA ALA A 102 -17.46 -8.03 -15.32
C ALA A 102 -17.26 -7.39 -16.72
N PRO A 103 -16.01 -7.26 -17.20
CA PRO A 103 -15.74 -6.75 -18.54
C PRO A 103 -16.39 -7.62 -19.63
#